data_AF-A0A8X6PBW3-F1
#
_entry.id   AF-A0A8X6PBW3-F1
#
_cell.length_a   1.000
_cell.length_b   1.000
_cell.length_c   1.000
_cell.angle_alpha   90.00
_cell.angle_beta   90.00
_cell.angle_gamma   90.00
#
_symmetry.space_group_name_H-M   'P 1'
#
loop_
_entity.id
_entity.type
_entity.pdbx_description
1 polymer ?
#
loop_
_entity_poly.entity_id
_entity_poly.type
_entity_poly.pdbx_seq_one_letter_code
_entity_poly.pdbx_strand_id
1 'polypeptide(L)'
;MNSVNSIPMTQLVKEYQQNVWQKVSVPRAFSSCRKDGALMGEPGVAKVIFVYELCKTPDLLHEFLRKAGLLKKDLTCAKCNSPMKLRSKDINDGAVWTCRNRIDKKECGLQKSVRFGSWFSCSKLTMGEFLFRASCEEKGIDTFNTFLELVRKIDWTNFTYAD
;
A
#
# COMPACT_ATOMS: atom_id res chain seq x y z
N MET A 1 18.90 12.23 21.49
CA MET A 1 17.55 12.27 20.89
C MET A 1 17.73 12.51 19.41
N ASN A 2 17.65 11.46 18.57
CA ASN A 2 17.92 11.59 17.14
C ASN A 2 16.69 12.17 16.44
N SER A 3 16.79 13.43 16.05
CA SER A 3 15.88 14.07 15.10
C SER A 3 16.01 13.34 13.75
N VAL A 4 15.18 12.33 13.53
CA VAL A 4 15.02 11.73 12.21
C VAL A 4 14.36 12.81 11.36
N ASN A 5 15.09 13.36 10.39
CA ASN A 5 14.53 14.18 9.32
C ASN A 5 13.51 13.33 8.56
N SER A 6 12.29 13.25 9.08
CA SER A 6 11.17 12.59 8.40
C SER A 6 10.71 13.52 7.30
N ILE A 7 10.82 13.07 6.06
CA ILE A 7 10.22 13.75 4.90
C ILE A 7 8.74 14.00 5.24
N PRO A 8 8.25 15.25 5.15
CA PRO A 8 6.85 15.54 5.39
C PRO A 8 5.96 14.67 4.50
N MET A 9 4.84 14.16 5.03
CA MET A 9 3.94 13.28 4.28
C MET A 9 3.51 13.91 2.94
N THR A 10 3.27 15.22 2.91
CA THR A 10 2.93 15.96 1.69
C THR A 10 4.03 15.87 0.63
N GLN A 11 5.29 16.02 1.03
CA GLN A 11 6.43 15.89 0.12
C GLN A 11 6.60 14.45 -0.38
N LEU A 12 6.39 13.47 0.50
CA LEU A 12 6.47 12.05 0.16
C LEU A 12 5.34 11.65 -0.82
N VAL A 13 4.12 12.11 -0.57
CA VAL A 13 2.98 11.88 -1.48
C VAL A 13 3.27 12.48 -2.85
N LYS A 14 3.81 13.70 -2.91
CA LYS A 14 4.20 14.35 -4.17
C LYS A 14 5.22 13.54 -4.98
N GLU A 15 6.26 13.02 -4.32
CA GLU A 15 7.26 12.13 -4.93
C GLU A 15 6.60 10.87 -5.50
N TYR A 16 5.74 10.22 -4.71
CA TYR A 16 5.13 8.95 -5.11
C TYR A 16 4.02 9.10 -6.14
N GLN A 17 3.30 10.22 -6.18
CA GLN A 17 2.36 10.54 -7.25
C GLN A 17 3.05 10.52 -8.62
N GLN A 18 4.27 11.08 -8.72
CA GLN A 18 5.06 11.05 -9.96
C GLN A 18 5.52 9.63 -10.32
N ASN A 19 5.97 8.85 -9.33
CA ASN A 19 6.41 7.47 -9.55
C ASN A 19 5.26 6.55 -9.98
N VAL A 20 4.10 6.68 -9.35
CA VAL A 20 2.88 5.93 -9.72
C VAL A 20 2.44 6.35 -11.11
N TRP A 21 2.44 7.65 -11.42
CA TRP A 21 2.06 8.16 -12.74
C TRP A 21 2.82 7.53 -13.90
N GLN A 22 4.14 7.36 -13.74
CA GLN A 22 4.98 6.73 -14.76
C GLN A 22 4.65 5.25 -14.98
N LYS A 23 4.01 4.59 -14.01
CA LYS A 23 3.74 3.14 -14.01
C LYS A 23 2.28 2.79 -14.32
N VAL A 24 1.34 3.74 -14.23
CA VAL A 24 -0.08 3.45 -14.51
C VAL A 24 -0.33 3.36 -16.02
N SER A 25 -0.83 2.20 -16.44
CA SER A 25 -1.39 1.97 -17.77
C SER A 25 -2.75 2.67 -17.89
N VAL A 26 -2.76 3.97 -18.15
CA VAL A 26 -4.01 4.72 -18.32
C VAL A 26 -4.64 4.37 -19.68
N PRO A 27 -5.91 3.90 -19.74
CA PRO A 27 -6.61 3.69 -21.02
C PRO A 27 -6.61 4.95 -21.88
N ARG A 28 -6.52 4.81 -23.22
CA ARG A 28 -6.41 5.96 -24.15
C ARG A 28 -7.53 7.00 -23.98
N ALA A 29 -8.71 6.58 -23.52
CA ALA A 29 -9.84 7.46 -23.23
C ALA A 29 -9.55 8.53 -22.16
N PHE A 30 -8.60 8.30 -21.26
CA PHE A 30 -8.17 9.25 -20.22
C PHE A 30 -6.79 9.86 -20.53
N SER A 31 -6.36 9.82 -21.79
CA SER A 31 -5.07 10.36 -22.24
C SER A 31 -4.94 11.88 -22.08
N SER A 32 -6.04 12.62 -22.04
CA SER A 32 -6.04 14.05 -21.72
C SER A 32 -5.61 14.30 -20.27
N CYS A 33 -6.08 13.47 -19.33
CA CYS A 33 -5.64 13.50 -17.94
C CYS A 33 -4.14 13.18 -17.81
N ARG A 34 -3.55 12.49 -18.80
CA ARG A 34 -2.14 12.04 -18.86
C ARG A 34 -1.12 13.19 -18.92
N LYS A 35 -1.54 14.39 -19.33
CA LYS A 35 -0.62 15.53 -19.47
C LYS A 35 -0.35 16.28 -18.17
N ASP A 36 -1.27 16.23 -17.20
CA ASP A 36 -1.23 17.15 -16.06
C ASP A 36 -1.10 16.47 -14.69
N GLY A 37 -1.00 15.13 -14.63
CA GLY A 37 -1.01 14.41 -13.35
C GLY A 37 -2.34 14.50 -12.59
N ALA A 38 -3.36 15.12 -13.20
CA ALA A 38 -4.63 15.48 -12.57
C ALA A 38 -5.39 14.28 -11.98
N LEU A 39 -5.20 13.08 -12.56
CA LEU A 39 -5.81 11.86 -12.04
C LEU A 39 -5.29 11.52 -10.64
N MET A 40 -4.03 11.81 -10.32
CA MET A 40 -3.44 11.50 -9.01
C MET A 40 -3.80 12.53 -7.92
N GLY A 41 -4.49 13.61 -8.31
CA GLY A 41 -4.86 14.72 -7.44
C GLY A 41 -3.83 15.85 -7.41
N GLU A 42 -4.05 16.80 -6.51
CA GLU A 42 -3.12 17.91 -6.30
C GLU A 42 -1.79 17.38 -5.73
N PRO A 43 -0.64 17.98 -6.11
CA PRO A 43 0.66 17.57 -5.62
C PRO A 43 0.73 17.57 -4.10
N GLY A 44 1.01 16.41 -3.52
CA GLY A 44 1.13 16.22 -2.07
C GLY A 44 -0.19 15.96 -1.32
N VAL A 45 -1.31 15.88 -2.05
CA VAL A 45 -2.62 15.49 -1.50
C VAL A 45 -2.94 14.06 -1.90
N ALA A 46 -3.00 13.15 -0.93
CA ALA A 46 -3.26 11.73 -1.17
C ALA A 46 -4.75 11.46 -1.47
N LYS A 47 -5.16 11.58 -2.74
CA LYS A 47 -6.51 11.19 -3.17
C LYS A 47 -6.66 9.67 -3.20
N VAL A 48 -7.91 9.19 -3.07
CA VAL A 48 -8.24 7.75 -3.05
C VAL A 48 -7.68 7.01 -4.26
N ILE A 49 -7.75 7.60 -5.44
CA ILE A 49 -7.20 7.03 -6.68
C ILE A 49 -5.67 6.87 -6.62
N PHE A 50 -4.93 7.81 -6.05
CA PHE A 50 -3.49 7.67 -5.84
C PHE A 50 -3.21 6.48 -4.89
N VAL A 51 -3.94 6.40 -3.78
CA VAL A 51 -3.80 5.29 -2.83
C VAL A 51 -4.13 3.96 -3.50
N TYR A 52 -5.21 3.90 -4.28
CA TYR A 52 -5.61 2.71 -5.02
C TYR A 52 -4.54 2.24 -6.01
N GLU A 53 -4.00 3.15 -6.83
CA GLU A 53 -2.94 2.80 -7.80
C GLU A 53 -1.63 2.41 -7.11
N LEU A 54 -1.28 3.06 -5.99
CA LEU A 54 -0.15 2.68 -5.16
C LEU A 54 -0.31 1.24 -4.63
N CYS A 55 -1.52 0.85 -4.24
CA CYS A 55 -1.81 -0.48 -3.70
C CYS A 55 -1.69 -1.61 -4.73
N LYS A 56 -1.77 -1.32 -6.02
CA LYS A 56 -1.55 -2.32 -7.09
C LYS A 56 -0.10 -2.75 -7.23
N THR A 57 0.84 -1.99 -6.67
CA THR A 57 2.28 -2.27 -6.75
C THR A 57 2.84 -2.50 -5.35
N PRO A 58 2.81 -3.75 -4.81
CA PRO A 58 3.18 -4.04 -3.43
C PRO A 58 4.55 -3.50 -3.02
N ASP A 59 5.56 -3.64 -3.88
CA ASP A 59 6.91 -3.14 -3.59
C ASP A 59 6.95 -1.61 -3.41
N LEU A 60 6.21 -0.87 -4.25
CA LEU A 60 6.13 0.58 -4.16
C LEU A 60 5.34 1.02 -2.92
N LEU A 61 4.25 0.31 -2.60
CA LEU A 61 3.47 0.51 -1.37
C LEU A 61 4.35 0.29 -0.13
N HIS A 62 5.13 -0.79 -0.08
CA HIS A 62 6.04 -1.07 1.03
C HIS A 62 7.08 0.04 1.20
N GLU A 63 7.69 0.49 0.11
CA GLU A 63 8.68 1.55 0.16
C GLU A 63 8.07 2.86 0.68
N PHE A 64 6.90 3.24 0.14
CA PHE A 64 6.15 4.42 0.58
C PHE A 64 5.88 4.37 2.08
N LEU A 65 5.29 3.28 2.57
CA LEU A 65 4.91 3.16 3.98
C LEU A 65 6.12 3.08 4.92
N ARG A 66 7.26 2.53 4.46
CA ARG A 66 8.53 2.56 5.21
C ARG A 66 9.09 3.97 5.29
N LYS A 67 9.08 4.74 4.19
CA LYS A 67 9.52 6.15 4.17
C LYS A 67 8.62 7.02 5.05
N ALA A 68 7.30 6.76 5.03
CA ALA A 68 6.29 7.41 5.87
C ALA A 68 6.38 7.03 7.37
N GLY A 69 7.17 6.01 7.73
CA GLY A 69 7.28 5.52 9.11
C GLY A 69 6.09 4.70 9.59
N LEU A 70 5.18 4.30 8.68
CA LEU A 70 4.03 3.45 8.97
C LEU A 70 4.40 1.95 9.00
N LEU A 71 5.53 1.60 8.38
CA LEU A 71 6.18 0.30 8.47
C LEU A 71 7.61 0.45 8.98
N LYS A 72 8.13 -0.62 9.59
CA LYS A 72 9.53 -0.64 10.01
C LYS A 72 10.47 -0.53 8.82
N LYS A 73 11.46 0.36 8.93
CA LYS A 73 12.53 0.47 7.93
C LYS A 73 13.46 -0.73 8.02
N ASP A 74 13.79 -1.18 9.21
CA ASP A 74 14.69 -2.30 9.44
C ASP A 74 14.13 -3.23 10.51
N LEU A 75 14.49 -4.52 10.41
CA LEU A 75 14.10 -5.51 11.39
C LEU A 75 15.28 -6.43 11.73
N THR A 76 15.46 -6.67 13.02
CA THR A 76 16.48 -7.55 13.54
C THR A 76 15.86 -8.87 13.96
N CYS A 77 16.52 -9.98 13.63
CA CYS A 77 16.04 -11.32 13.95
C CYS A 77 16.08 -11.57 15.46
N ALA A 78 14.93 -11.88 16.06
CA ALA A 78 14.85 -12.18 17.49
C ALA A 78 15.61 -13.44 17.92
N LYS A 79 15.94 -14.35 16.96
CA LYS A 79 16.66 -15.61 17.26
C LYS A 79 18.17 -15.46 17.26
N CYS A 80 18.73 -14.68 16.34
CA CYS A 80 20.19 -14.61 16.11
C CYS A 80 20.74 -13.19 15.99
N ASN A 81 19.91 -12.19 16.31
CA ASN A 81 20.24 -10.77 16.29
C ASN A 81 20.80 -10.23 14.96
N SER A 82 20.60 -10.98 13.87
CA SER A 82 21.08 -10.60 12.54
C SER A 82 20.04 -9.75 11.79
N PRO A 83 20.44 -8.83 10.91
CA PRO A 83 19.51 -8.05 10.11
C PRO A 83 18.67 -8.94 9.20
N MET A 84 17.37 -8.65 9.13
CA MET A 84 16.43 -9.33 8.24
C MET A 84 16.26 -8.53 6.95
N LYS A 85 15.93 -9.23 5.85
CA LYS A 85 15.60 -8.58 4.58
C LYS A 85 14.14 -8.80 4.25
N LEU A 86 13.47 -7.77 3.74
CA LEU A 86 12.14 -7.90 3.15
C LEU A 86 12.27 -8.66 1.83
N ARG A 87 11.40 -9.65 1.62
CA ARG A 87 11.43 -10.49 0.42
C ARG A 87 10.01 -10.66 -0.11
N SER A 88 9.88 -10.53 -1.43
CA SER A 88 8.61 -10.73 -2.11
C SER A 88 8.14 -12.18 -1.96
N LYS A 89 6.83 -12.33 -1.78
CA LYS A 89 6.13 -13.60 -1.55
C LYS A 89 4.75 -13.51 -2.17
N ASP A 90 4.25 -14.63 -2.67
CA ASP A 90 2.88 -14.75 -3.14
C ASP A 90 1.92 -14.92 -1.94
N ILE A 91 1.63 -13.79 -1.27
CA ILE A 91 0.74 -13.66 -0.12
C ILE A 91 0.00 -12.32 -0.20
N ASN A 92 -1.04 -12.11 0.62
CA ASN A 92 -1.89 -10.91 0.60
C ASN A 92 -1.16 -9.56 0.53
N ASP A 93 -0.07 -9.39 1.28
CA ASP A 93 0.73 -8.14 1.25
C ASP A 93 2.00 -8.27 0.42
N GLY A 94 2.18 -9.34 -0.34
CA GLY A 94 3.29 -9.47 -1.27
C GLY A 94 4.69 -9.61 -0.65
N ALA A 95 4.89 -9.50 0.67
CA ALA A 95 6.23 -9.59 1.26
C ALA A 95 6.30 -10.03 2.74
N VAL A 96 7.44 -10.61 3.12
CA VAL A 96 7.78 -10.97 4.50
C VAL A 96 9.22 -10.61 4.85
N TRP A 97 9.46 -10.22 6.10
CA TRP A 97 10.80 -10.13 6.64
C TRP A 97 11.37 -11.53 6.82
N THR A 98 12.53 -11.81 6.25
CA THR A 98 13.19 -13.12 6.34
C THR A 98 14.61 -12.97 6.87
N CYS A 99 14.94 -13.75 7.90
CA CYS A 99 16.33 -13.95 8.33
C CYS A 99 16.93 -15.14 7.55
N ARG A 100 18.08 -14.90 6.89
CA ARG A 100 18.87 -15.96 6.24
C ARG A 100 20.29 -16.10 6.81
N ASN A 101 20.53 -15.58 8.03
CA ASN A 101 21.80 -15.83 8.69
C ASN A 101 21.98 -17.33 8.93
N ARG A 102 23.22 -17.83 8.82
CA ARG A 102 23.54 -19.23 9.08
C ARG A 102 24.00 -19.42 10.51
N ILE A 103 23.38 -20.37 11.21
CA ILE A 103 23.71 -20.80 12.57
C ILE A 103 23.95 -22.30 12.47
N ASP A 104 25.12 -22.79 12.89
CA ASP A 104 25.50 -24.21 12.83
C ASP A 104 25.26 -24.84 11.44
N LYS A 105 25.71 -24.15 10.38
CA LYS A 105 25.57 -24.54 8.97
C LYS A 105 24.13 -24.61 8.44
N LYS A 106 23.10 -24.23 9.22
CA LYS A 106 21.69 -24.15 8.79
C LYS A 106 21.22 -22.70 8.72
N GLU A 107 20.33 -22.39 7.78
CA GLU A 107 19.71 -21.04 7.74
C GLU A 107 18.72 -20.88 8.90
N CYS A 108 18.73 -19.70 9.53
CA CYS A 108 17.82 -19.36 10.62
C CYS A 108 16.35 -19.50 10.20
N GLY A 109 16.00 -19.04 9.00
CA GLY A 109 14.67 -19.20 8.41
C GLY A 109 13.53 -18.42 9.09
N LEU A 110 13.80 -17.68 10.17
CA LEU A 110 12.76 -16.95 10.90
C LEU A 110 12.11 -15.91 9.96
N GLN A 111 10.77 -15.90 9.96
CA GLN A 111 9.97 -14.96 9.18
C GLN A 111 9.05 -14.12 10.08
N LYS A 112 8.77 -12.90 9.64
CA LYS A 112 7.77 -12.00 10.23
C LYS A 112 6.99 -11.31 9.11
N SER A 113 5.71 -11.04 9.35
CA SER A 113 4.89 -10.23 8.42
C SER A 113 5.55 -8.88 8.15
N VAL A 114 5.42 -8.36 6.93
CA VAL A 114 5.86 -7.00 6.58
C VAL A 114 5.29 -5.94 7.53
N ARG A 115 4.09 -6.19 8.08
CA ARG A 115 3.37 -5.34 9.04
C ARG A 115 3.88 -5.44 10.47
N PHE A 116 4.85 -6.28 10.76
CA PHE A 116 5.24 -6.59 12.14
C PHE A 116 5.60 -5.31 12.93
N GLY A 117 4.86 -5.09 14.02
CA GLY A 117 5.04 -3.92 14.88
C GLY A 117 4.42 -2.62 14.35
N SER A 118 3.60 -2.68 13.29
CA SER A 118 2.71 -1.57 12.93
C SER A 118 1.40 -1.64 13.73
N TRP A 119 0.70 -0.50 13.81
CA TRP A 119 -0.59 -0.38 14.48
C TRP A 119 -1.72 -1.19 13.80
N PHE A 120 -1.50 -1.69 12.59
CA PHE A 120 -2.44 -2.53 11.83
C PHE A 120 -1.92 -3.96 11.63
N SER A 121 -0.93 -4.40 12.41
CA SER A 121 -0.32 -5.73 12.25
C SER A 121 -1.28 -6.89 12.45
N CYS A 122 -2.36 -6.68 13.19
CA CYS A 122 -3.38 -7.70 13.50
C CYS A 122 -4.59 -7.63 12.56
N SER A 123 -4.63 -6.69 11.61
CA SER A 123 -5.72 -6.59 10.65
C SER A 123 -5.76 -7.81 9.72
N LYS A 124 -6.97 -8.34 9.50
CA LYS A 124 -7.21 -9.41 8.50
C LYS A 124 -7.36 -8.87 7.08
N LEU A 125 -7.55 -7.55 6.92
CA LEU A 125 -7.60 -6.89 5.62
C LEU A 125 -6.20 -6.85 5.00
N THR A 126 -6.09 -6.85 3.68
CA THR A 126 -4.85 -6.46 2.97
C THR A 126 -4.45 -5.03 3.35
N MET A 127 -3.18 -4.66 3.14
CA MET A 127 -2.76 -3.30 3.41
C MET A 127 -3.53 -2.26 2.59
N GLY A 128 -3.83 -2.56 1.33
CA GLY A 128 -4.61 -1.66 0.48
C GLY A 128 -6.05 -1.49 0.96
N GLU A 129 -6.72 -2.58 1.33
CA GLU A 129 -8.06 -2.55 1.92
C GLU A 129 -8.08 -1.76 3.23
N PHE A 130 -7.06 -1.95 4.07
CA PHE A 130 -6.95 -1.21 5.33
C PHE A 130 -6.81 0.30 5.10
N LEU A 131 -5.94 0.72 4.17
CA LEU A 131 -5.75 2.14 3.83
C LEU A 131 -7.01 2.76 3.23
N PHE A 132 -7.70 2.03 2.35
CA PHE A 132 -8.97 2.47 1.78
C PHE A 132 -10.01 2.68 2.88
N ARG A 133 -10.18 1.68 3.75
CA ARG A 133 -11.12 1.74 4.87
C ARG A 133 -10.82 2.91 5.81
N ALA A 134 -9.55 3.09 6.19
CA ALA A 134 -9.13 4.21 7.04
C ALA A 134 -9.45 5.57 6.39
N SER A 135 -9.27 5.71 5.08
CA SER A 135 -9.61 6.94 4.35
C SER A 135 -11.12 7.21 4.31
N CYS A 136 -11.94 6.16 4.23
CA CYS A 136 -13.39 6.30 4.31
C CYS A 136 -13.86 6.69 5.72
N GLU A 137 -13.30 6.06 6.76
CA GLU A 137 -13.61 6.36 8.16
C GLU A 137 -13.29 7.83 8.51
N GLU A 138 -12.14 8.35 8.09
CA GLU A 138 -11.76 9.77 8.27
C GLU A 138 -12.80 10.74 7.66
N LYS A 139 -13.44 10.35 6.56
CA LYS A 139 -14.44 11.17 5.86
C LYS A 139 -15.87 10.92 6.32
N GLY A 140 -16.07 10.04 7.32
CA GLY A 140 -17.40 9.62 7.75
C GLY A 140 -18.19 8.87 6.66
N ILE A 141 -17.49 8.25 5.70
CA ILE A 141 -18.12 7.49 4.62
C ILE A 141 -18.40 6.07 5.12
N ASP A 142 -19.69 5.74 5.26
CA ASP A 142 -20.11 4.36 5.44
C ASP A 142 -20.01 3.62 4.12
N THR A 143 -18.94 2.84 3.97
CA THR A 143 -18.65 2.10 2.74
C THR A 143 -19.70 1.05 2.42
N PHE A 144 -20.30 0.41 3.44
CA PHE A 144 -21.29 -0.64 3.26
C PHE A 144 -22.62 -0.03 2.77
N ASN A 145 -23.12 1.00 3.45
CA ASN A 145 -24.36 1.66 3.03
C ASN A 145 -24.20 2.38 1.68
N THR A 146 -23.03 2.97 1.41
CA THR A 146 -22.74 3.56 0.09
C THR A 146 -22.77 2.49 -1.01
N PHE A 147 -22.20 1.31 -0.75
CA PHE A 147 -22.26 0.18 -1.67
C PHE A 147 -23.71 -0.28 -1.90
N LEU A 148 -24.50 -0.46 -0.84
CA LEU A 148 -25.92 -0.84 -0.98
C LEU A 148 -26.71 0.17 -1.80
N GLU A 149 -26.49 1.47 -1.61
CA GLU A 149 -27.12 2.50 -2.41
C GLU A 149 -26.71 2.48 -3.88
N LEU A 150 -25.44 2.16 -4.18
CA LEU A 150 -24.98 1.95 -5.55
C LEU A 150 -25.67 0.74 -6.18
N VAL A 151 -25.68 -0.39 -5.47
CA VAL A 151 -26.35 -1.62 -5.94
C VAL A 151 -27.83 -1.37 -6.19
N ARG A 152 -28.52 -0.64 -5.30
CA ARG A 152 -29.93 -0.28 -5.44
C ARG A 152 -30.21 0.58 -6.67
N LYS A 153 -29.26 1.44 -7.06
CA LYS A 153 -29.42 2.40 -8.17
C LYS A 153 -29.03 1.84 -9.54
N ILE A 154 -28.22 0.79 -9.57
CA ILE A 154 -27.79 0.16 -10.81
C ILE A 154 -28.93 -0.72 -11.33
N ASP A 155 -29.30 -0.54 -12.60
CA ASP A 155 -30.17 -1.48 -13.30
C ASP A 155 -29.35 -2.69 -13.74
N TRP A 156 -29.51 -3.79 -13.00
CA TRP A 156 -28.77 -5.03 -13.22
C TRP A 156 -29.24 -5.81 -14.45
N THR A 157 -30.37 -5.45 -15.05
CA THR A 157 -30.97 -6.20 -16.17
C THR A 157 -30.17 -6.10 -17.47
N ASN A 158 -29.26 -5.11 -17.58
CA ASN A 158 -28.43 -4.88 -18.77
C ASN A 158 -27.00 -5.43 -18.65
N PHE A 159 -26.63 -6.09 -17.54
CA PHE A 159 -25.33 -6.74 -17.41
C PHE A 159 -25.35 -8.12 -18.09
N THR A 160 -25.17 -8.16 -19.41
CA THR A 160 -24.81 -9.41 -20.08
C THR A 160 -23.33 -9.68 -19.86
N TYR A 161 -22.99 -10.86 -19.34
CA TYR A 161 -21.61 -11.33 -19.33
C TYR A 161 -21.20 -11.55 -20.81
N ALA A 162 -20.14 -10.88 -21.24
CA ALA A 162 -19.53 -11.19 -22.52
C ALA A 162 -18.80 -12.54 -22.36
N ASP A 163 -19.24 -13.54 -23.12
CA ASP A 163 -18.59 -14.86 -23.23
C ASP A 163 -17.15 -14.76 -23.77
#